data_AF-A0A7M7LK84-F1
#
_entry.id   AF-A0A7M7LK84-F1
#
_cell.length_a   1.000
_cell.length_b   1.000
_cell.length_c   1.000
_cell.angle_alpha   90.00
_cell.angle_beta   90.00
_cell.angle_gamma   90.00
#
_symmetry.space_group_name_H-M   'P 1'
#
loop_
_entity.id
_entity.type
_entity.pdbx_description
1 polymer ?
#
loop_
_entity_poly.entity_id
_entity_poly.type
_entity_poly.pdbx_seq_one_letter_code
_entity_poly.pdbx_strand_id
1 'polypeptide(L)'
;MKRIMGMQNSKRQDTDDDIISKKSLQTVKQIINFLKEHAREEGLFRRAGRRDLRRRILNSLKKGEKPHLGNNDAALECAAALQLFLCHLKKPVMPQHVQQLLLADNPGVTAHMIARDALGLIRQDVGGRHGELLAGLLDLLRHLTLSGPPSERSELRGSPLPIALLPVFFTLTPADLVKWKQVAARFSELITEAPEQLQLNENRLYEIESTRLSIGNAGNVRLER
;
A
#
# COMPACT_ATOMS: atom_id res chain seq x y z
N MET A 1 55.71 9.19 7.92
CA MET A 1 54.37 9.62 8.39
C MET A 1 53.30 9.03 7.47
N LYS A 2 52.58 8.00 7.92
CA LYS A 2 51.49 7.35 7.15
C LYS A 2 50.18 8.11 7.40
N ARG A 3 49.54 8.63 6.35
CA ARG A 3 48.17 9.16 6.40
C ARG A 3 47.20 7.99 6.44
N ILE A 4 46.42 7.91 7.52
CA ILE A 4 45.28 7.00 7.67
C ILE A 4 44.15 7.58 6.82
N MET A 5 43.80 6.89 5.73
CA MET A 5 42.64 7.21 4.91
C MET A 5 41.42 6.63 5.62
N GLY A 6 40.59 7.51 6.17
CA GLY A 6 39.36 7.13 6.86
C GLY A 6 38.35 6.51 5.90
N MET A 7 37.99 5.25 6.14
CA MET A 7 36.81 4.61 5.59
C MET A 7 35.58 5.45 5.98
N GLN A 8 35.00 6.12 5.00
CA GLN A 8 33.67 6.72 5.12
C GLN A 8 32.66 5.59 5.17
N ASN A 9 32.27 5.20 6.39
CA ASN A 9 31.05 4.45 6.63
C ASN A 9 29.88 5.31 6.14
N SER A 10 29.35 4.95 4.97
CA SER A 10 28.07 5.47 4.47
C SER A 10 26.97 4.99 5.42
N LYS A 11 26.73 5.78 6.47
CA LYS A 11 25.50 5.70 7.26
C LYS A 11 24.37 6.00 6.28
N ARG A 12 23.71 4.95 5.77
CA ARG A 12 22.38 5.07 5.18
C ARG A 12 21.55 5.91 6.14
N GLN A 13 21.11 7.07 5.66
CA GLN A 13 20.23 7.98 6.37
C GLN A 13 19.05 7.15 6.92
N ASP A 14 18.91 7.09 8.24
CA ASP A 14 17.62 6.75 8.84
C ASP A 14 16.64 7.82 8.35
N THR A 15 15.75 7.42 7.43
CA THR A 15 14.83 8.31 6.74
C THR A 15 13.77 8.82 7.71
N ASP A 16 13.95 10.06 8.17
CA ASP A 16 12.94 10.90 8.82
C ASP A 16 11.70 11.18 7.90
N ASP A 17 11.73 10.64 6.67
CA ASP A 17 10.75 10.86 5.61
C ASP A 17 9.61 9.82 5.50
N ASP A 18 9.68 8.73 6.26
CA ASP A 18 8.65 7.69 6.20
C ASP A 18 7.33 8.13 6.85
N ILE A 19 6.24 8.02 6.10
CA ILE A 19 4.90 8.48 6.53
C ILE A 19 4.29 7.65 7.67
N ILE A 20 4.88 6.49 7.95
CA ILE A 20 4.42 5.50 8.94
C ILE A 20 5.61 4.88 9.66
N SER A 21 5.47 4.58 10.96
CA SER A 21 6.50 3.86 11.72
C SER A 21 6.52 2.37 11.38
N LYS A 22 7.69 1.72 11.53
CA LYS A 22 7.82 0.27 11.27
C LYS A 22 6.81 -0.57 12.06
N LYS A 23 6.60 -0.26 13.35
CA LYS A 23 5.64 -0.99 14.20
C LYS A 23 4.20 -0.83 13.69
N SER A 24 3.79 0.41 13.36
CA SER A 24 2.44 0.66 12.85
C SER A 24 2.22 -0.02 11.50
N LEU A 25 3.22 -0.04 10.62
CA LEU A 25 3.14 -0.77 9.35
C LEU A 25 2.90 -2.28 9.56
N GLN A 26 3.56 -2.90 10.54
CA GLN A 26 3.30 -4.31 10.86
C GLN A 26 1.88 -4.54 11.37
N THR A 27 1.36 -3.65 12.22
CA THR A 27 -0.05 -3.70 12.66
C THR A 27 -1.02 -3.51 11.48
N VAL A 28 -0.72 -2.60 10.54
CA VAL A 28 -1.51 -2.43 9.32
C VAL A 28 -1.53 -3.71 8.48
N LYS A 29 -0.38 -4.37 8.29
CA LYS A 29 -0.31 -5.66 7.56
C LYS A 29 -1.16 -6.74 8.23
N GLN A 30 -1.16 -6.82 9.56
CA GLN A 30 -2.03 -7.75 10.29
C GLN A 30 -3.51 -7.47 10.04
N ILE A 31 -3.91 -6.19 10.06
CA ILE A 31 -5.29 -5.79 9.76
C ILE A 31 -5.66 -6.07 8.30
N ILE A 32 -4.75 -5.83 7.35
CA ILE A 32 -4.95 -6.16 5.93
C ILE A 32 -5.25 -7.66 5.79
N ASN A 33 -4.41 -8.53 6.38
CA ASN A 33 -4.61 -9.98 6.30
C ASN A 33 -5.95 -10.40 6.91
N PHE A 34 -6.28 -9.87 8.09
CA PHE A 34 -7.56 -10.14 8.74
C PHE A 34 -8.75 -9.70 7.86
N LEU A 35 -8.68 -8.51 7.24
CA LEU A 35 -9.74 -8.03 6.35
C LEU A 35 -9.86 -8.86 5.07
N LYS A 36 -8.76 -9.43 4.55
CA LYS A 36 -8.81 -10.35 3.42
C LYS A 36 -9.52 -11.67 3.77
N GLU A 37 -9.28 -12.19 4.97
CA GLU A 37 -9.97 -13.38 5.50
C GLU A 37 -11.47 -13.13 5.69
N HIS A 38 -11.85 -11.89 6.00
CA HIS A 38 -13.24 -11.45 6.22
C HIS A 38 -13.81 -10.64 5.05
N ALA A 39 -13.31 -10.84 3.83
CA ALA A 39 -13.66 -10.04 2.66
C ALA A 39 -15.16 -10.06 2.30
N ARG A 40 -15.90 -11.07 2.79
CA ARG A 40 -17.34 -11.23 2.56
C ARG A 40 -18.22 -10.43 3.53
N GLU A 41 -17.64 -9.78 4.54
CA GLU A 41 -18.38 -8.94 5.47
C GLU A 41 -19.01 -7.74 4.74
N GLU A 42 -20.30 -7.50 4.97
CA GLU A 42 -21.01 -6.39 4.33
C GLU A 42 -20.77 -5.05 5.04
N GLY A 43 -20.32 -4.09 4.26
CA GLY A 43 -20.15 -2.69 4.65
C GLY A 43 -18.74 -2.36 5.10
N LEU A 44 -17.74 -3.17 4.75
CA LEU A 44 -16.32 -2.81 4.94
C LEU A 44 -16.06 -1.41 4.36
N PHE A 45 -15.38 -0.56 5.14
CA PHE A 45 -15.07 0.84 4.82
C PHE A 45 -16.27 1.78 4.63
N ARG A 46 -17.50 1.31 4.88
CA ARG A 46 -18.73 2.13 4.83
C ARG A 46 -19.43 2.21 6.18
N ARG A 47 -19.46 1.10 6.92
CA ARG A 47 -20.05 1.00 8.25
C ARG A 47 -18.96 1.13 9.29
N ALA A 48 -19.28 1.82 10.38
CA ALA A 48 -18.30 2.17 11.40
C ALA A 48 -18.09 1.07 12.47
N GLY A 49 -18.97 0.07 12.55
CA GLY A 49 -18.97 -0.96 13.59
C GLY A 49 -19.10 -0.40 15.02
N ARG A 50 -18.77 -1.24 16.02
CA ARG A 50 -18.77 -0.91 17.44
C ARG A 50 -17.71 0.13 17.77
N ARG A 51 -18.15 1.27 18.32
CA ARG A 51 -17.30 2.44 18.59
C ARG A 51 -16.11 2.13 19.51
N ASP A 52 -16.32 1.38 20.58
CA ASP A 52 -15.26 1.13 21.57
C ASP A 52 -14.20 0.17 21.04
N LEU A 53 -14.60 -0.87 20.31
CA LEU A 53 -13.66 -1.78 19.67
C LEU A 53 -12.87 -1.06 18.57
N ARG A 54 -13.53 -0.26 17.72
CA ARG A 54 -12.87 0.59 16.73
C ARG A 54 -11.84 1.51 17.36
N ARG A 55 -12.17 2.15 18.50
CA ARG A 55 -11.22 3.03 19.23
C ARG A 55 -10.00 2.25 19.73
N ARG A 56 -10.20 1.04 20.26
CA ARG A 56 -9.08 0.17 20.71
C ARG A 56 -8.17 -0.22 19.54
N ILE A 57 -8.74 -0.65 18.42
CA ILE A 57 -7.99 -1.02 17.22
C ILE A 57 -7.20 0.18 16.67
N LEU A 58 -7.83 1.36 16.60
CA LEU A 58 -7.17 2.59 16.17
C LEU A 58 -5.99 2.96 17.09
N ASN A 59 -6.14 2.76 18.40
CA ASN A 59 -5.04 2.99 19.34
C ASN A 59 -3.89 1.99 19.13
N SER A 60 -4.19 0.71 18.88
CA SER A 60 -3.18 -0.30 18.55
C SER A 60 -2.44 0.06 17.25
N LEU A 61 -3.15 0.52 16.22
CA LEU A 61 -2.58 1.04 14.97
C LEU A 61 -1.60 2.19 15.22
N LYS A 62 -2.01 3.20 16.00
CA LYS A 62 -1.17 4.37 16.32
C LYS A 62 0.08 4.02 17.12
N LYS A 63 -0.01 3.05 18.03
CA LYS A 63 1.11 2.61 18.87
C LYS A 63 1.97 1.52 18.21
N GLY A 64 1.48 0.90 17.14
CA GLY A 64 2.10 -0.28 16.53
C GLY A 64 2.06 -1.50 17.45
N GLU A 65 0.98 -1.65 18.21
CA GLU A 65 0.71 -2.80 19.07
C GLU A 65 -0.13 -3.84 18.33
N LYS A 66 -0.04 -5.11 18.75
CA LYS A 66 -0.87 -6.18 18.19
C LYS A 66 -2.34 -5.90 18.54
N PRO A 67 -3.24 -5.80 17.55
CA PRO A 67 -4.64 -5.50 17.81
C PRO A 67 -5.34 -6.76 18.34
N HIS A 68 -6.23 -6.58 19.31
CA HIS A 68 -7.08 -7.66 19.81
C HIS A 68 -8.32 -7.78 18.91
N LEU A 69 -8.28 -8.69 17.95
CA LEU A 69 -9.29 -8.82 16.90
C LEU A 69 -10.49 -9.72 17.26
N GLY A 70 -10.50 -10.33 18.44
CA GLY A 70 -11.61 -11.18 18.90
C GLY A 70 -11.90 -12.37 17.96
N ASN A 71 -13.04 -13.03 18.17
CA ASN A 71 -13.49 -14.17 17.36
C ASN A 71 -14.33 -13.66 16.17
N ASN A 72 -13.67 -13.21 15.10
CA ASN A 72 -14.20 -12.94 13.75
C ASN A 72 -15.15 -11.74 13.54
N ASP A 73 -15.76 -11.16 14.57
CA ASP A 73 -16.74 -10.06 14.38
C ASP A 73 -16.15 -8.64 14.33
N ALA A 74 -14.84 -8.49 14.13
CA ALA A 74 -14.16 -7.18 14.20
C ALA A 74 -13.92 -6.50 12.85
N ALA A 75 -14.39 -7.08 11.74
CA ALA A 75 -14.01 -6.65 10.40
C ALA A 75 -14.45 -5.22 10.06
N LEU A 76 -15.67 -4.83 10.46
CA LEU A 76 -16.16 -3.45 10.27
C LEU A 76 -15.32 -2.44 11.06
N GLU A 77 -15.00 -2.76 12.32
CA GLU A 77 -14.18 -1.91 13.18
C GLU A 77 -12.73 -1.82 12.69
N CYS A 78 -12.18 -2.92 12.17
CA CYS A 78 -10.87 -2.95 11.51
C CYS A 78 -10.84 -2.05 10.29
N ALA A 79 -11.80 -2.17 9.38
CA ALA A 79 -11.87 -1.36 8.17
C ALA A 79 -12.02 0.13 8.50
N ALA A 80 -12.94 0.46 9.42
CA ALA A 80 -13.16 1.84 9.85
C ALA A 80 -11.97 2.42 10.63
N ALA A 81 -11.31 1.63 11.49
CA ALA A 81 -10.11 2.07 12.21
C ALA A 81 -8.93 2.27 11.26
N LEU A 82 -8.74 1.39 10.28
CA LEU A 82 -7.71 1.52 9.25
C LEU A 82 -7.95 2.80 8.43
N GLN A 83 -9.18 3.03 7.97
CA GLN A 83 -9.55 4.25 7.25
C GLN A 83 -9.21 5.50 8.06
N LEU A 84 -9.63 5.56 9.32
CA LEU A 84 -9.32 6.69 10.21
C LEU A 84 -7.82 6.85 10.41
N PHE A 85 -7.08 5.76 10.62
CA PHE A 85 -5.63 5.81 10.79
C PHE A 85 -4.93 6.41 9.56
N LEU A 86 -5.30 5.96 8.36
CA LEU A 86 -4.72 6.43 7.10
C LEU A 86 -5.00 7.91 6.84
N CYS A 87 -6.22 8.39 7.13
CA CYS A 87 -6.58 9.81 7.02
C CYS A 87 -5.78 10.73 7.96
N HIS A 88 -5.18 10.20 9.03
CA HIS A 88 -4.42 10.98 10.01
C HIS A 88 -2.89 10.81 9.87
N LEU A 89 -2.42 10.16 8.79
CA LEU A 89 -1.00 10.15 8.49
C LEU A 89 -0.49 11.57 8.20
N LYS A 90 0.79 11.82 8.47
CA LYS A 90 1.40 13.15 8.28
C LYS A 90 1.41 13.61 6.80
N LYS A 91 1.43 12.65 5.87
CA LYS A 91 1.38 12.85 4.41
C LYS A 91 0.28 11.92 3.85
N PRO A 92 -0.39 12.27 2.74
CA PRO A 92 -1.40 11.41 2.12
C PRO A 92 -0.82 10.05 1.69
N VAL A 93 -1.68 9.04 1.63
CA VAL A 93 -1.28 7.68 1.22
C VAL A 93 -0.80 7.67 -0.23
N MET A 94 -1.49 8.36 -1.14
CA MET A 94 -0.98 8.57 -2.50
C MET A 94 0.03 9.72 -2.49
N PRO A 95 1.26 9.55 -3.01
CA PRO A 95 2.21 10.65 -3.12
C PRO A 95 1.70 11.76 -4.03
N GLN A 96 2.08 13.02 -3.74
CA GLN A 96 1.56 14.20 -4.44
C GLN A 96 1.77 14.18 -5.96
N HIS A 97 2.94 13.78 -6.45
CA HIS A 97 3.21 13.71 -7.90
C HIS A 97 2.34 12.65 -8.60
N VAL A 98 2.08 11.52 -7.92
CA VAL A 98 1.15 10.50 -8.43
C VAL A 98 -0.28 11.02 -8.44
N GLN A 99 -0.69 11.75 -7.41
CA GLN A 99 -1.99 12.42 -7.38
C GLN A 99 -2.13 13.41 -8.54
N GLN A 100 -1.13 14.23 -8.81
CA GLN A 100 -1.15 15.19 -9.92
C GLN A 100 -1.43 14.50 -11.26
N LEU A 101 -0.77 13.38 -11.54
CA LEU A 101 -1.02 12.59 -12.76
C LEU A 101 -2.46 12.03 -12.79
N LEU A 102 -2.91 11.43 -11.68
CA LEU A 102 -4.23 10.81 -11.57
C LEU A 102 -5.38 11.83 -11.61
N LEU A 103 -5.12 13.08 -11.20
CA LEU A 103 -6.09 14.17 -11.18
C LEU A 103 -5.99 15.06 -12.42
N ALA A 104 -4.92 15.01 -13.22
CA ALA A 104 -4.75 15.86 -14.40
C ALA A 104 -5.82 15.60 -15.47
N ASP A 105 -6.15 16.64 -16.23
CA ASP A 105 -6.98 16.47 -17.43
C ASP A 105 -6.08 15.99 -18.57
N ASN A 106 -6.28 14.73 -18.97
CA ASN A 106 -5.48 14.06 -19.99
C ASN A 106 -6.41 13.68 -21.15
N PRO A 107 -6.82 14.65 -22.00
CA PRO A 107 -7.73 14.38 -23.10
C PRO A 107 -7.12 13.36 -24.07
N GLY A 108 -7.92 12.38 -24.48
CA GLY A 108 -7.47 11.32 -25.40
C GLY A 108 -6.66 10.19 -24.75
N VAL A 109 -6.32 10.28 -23.45
CA VAL A 109 -5.61 9.21 -22.73
C VAL A 109 -6.60 8.40 -21.90
N THR A 110 -6.51 7.07 -22.00
CA THR A 110 -7.41 6.16 -21.28
C THR A 110 -7.07 6.12 -19.78
N ALA A 111 -8.06 5.78 -18.95
CA ALA A 111 -7.85 5.61 -17.51
C ALA A 111 -6.80 4.53 -17.20
N HIS A 112 -6.79 3.46 -18.00
CA HIS A 112 -5.83 2.36 -17.88
C HIS A 112 -4.38 2.82 -18.12
N MET A 113 -4.12 3.60 -19.18
CA MET A 113 -2.78 4.14 -19.44
C MET A 113 -2.28 5.04 -18.30
N ILE A 114 -3.13 5.95 -17.83
CA ILE A 114 -2.79 6.85 -16.71
C ILE A 114 -2.50 6.05 -15.44
N ALA A 115 -3.29 5.00 -15.16
CA ALA A 115 -3.07 4.12 -14.02
C ALA A 115 -1.73 3.36 -14.11
N ARG A 116 -1.36 2.86 -15.29
CA ARG A 116 -0.07 2.21 -15.51
C ARG A 116 1.11 3.17 -15.34
N ASP A 117 1.01 4.39 -15.86
CA ASP A 117 2.03 5.41 -15.67
C ASP A 117 2.16 5.79 -14.19
N ALA A 118 1.03 5.94 -13.48
CA ALA A 118 1.02 6.20 -12.04
C ALA A 118 1.68 5.06 -11.23
N LEU A 119 1.44 3.80 -11.60
CA LEU A 119 2.12 2.64 -10.99
C LEU A 119 3.62 2.62 -11.31
N GLY A 120 4.00 3.06 -12.52
CA GLY A 120 5.39 3.28 -12.89
C GLY A 120 6.10 4.28 -11.98
N LEU A 121 5.46 5.44 -11.74
CA LEU A 121 5.96 6.45 -10.80
C LEU A 121 6.03 5.92 -9.37
N ILE A 122 4.99 5.22 -8.90
CA ILE A 122 5.00 4.60 -7.56
C ILE A 122 6.21 3.66 -7.43
N ARG A 123 6.45 2.80 -8.42
CA ARG A 123 7.55 1.83 -8.39
C ARG A 123 8.93 2.47 -8.40
N GLN A 124 9.07 3.64 -9.04
CA GLN A 124 10.33 4.36 -9.16
C GLN A 124 10.62 5.22 -7.91
N ASP A 125 9.61 5.95 -7.44
CA ASP A 125 9.80 7.07 -6.52
C ASP A 125 9.35 6.76 -5.08
N VAL A 126 8.56 5.71 -4.87
CA VAL A 126 7.97 5.39 -3.56
C VAL A 126 8.64 4.15 -2.96
N GLY A 127 9.75 4.39 -2.27
CA GLY A 127 10.50 3.36 -1.55
C GLY A 127 10.05 3.14 -0.09
N GLY A 128 10.77 2.25 0.59
CA GLY A 128 10.69 2.10 2.05
C GLY A 128 9.30 1.72 2.57
N ARG A 129 8.94 2.26 3.74
CA ARG A 129 7.70 1.90 4.44
C ARG A 129 6.47 2.48 3.74
N HIS A 130 6.60 3.59 3.04
CA HIS A 130 5.52 4.16 2.23
C HIS A 130 5.17 3.22 1.06
N GLY A 131 6.17 2.74 0.32
CA GLY A 131 5.95 1.80 -0.79
C GLY A 131 5.28 0.52 -0.31
N GLU A 132 5.77 -0.06 0.80
CA GLU A 132 5.16 -1.25 1.42
C GLU A 132 3.71 -1.02 1.87
N LEU A 133 3.41 0.14 2.47
CA LEU A 133 2.06 0.51 2.87
C LEU A 133 1.14 0.61 1.64
N LEU A 134 1.56 1.36 0.62
CA LEU A 134 0.75 1.62 -0.56
C LEU A 134 0.46 0.33 -1.33
N ALA A 135 1.47 -0.51 -1.53
CA ALA A 135 1.30 -1.78 -2.21
C ALA A 135 0.37 -2.73 -1.43
N GLY A 136 0.52 -2.84 -0.10
CA GLY A 136 -0.36 -3.66 0.72
C GLY A 136 -1.82 -3.16 0.75
N LEU A 137 -2.03 -1.84 0.71
CA LEU A 137 -3.36 -1.26 0.63
C LEU A 137 -4.01 -1.50 -0.74
N LEU A 138 -3.28 -1.30 -1.84
CA LEU A 138 -3.81 -1.55 -3.19
C LEU A 138 -4.18 -3.02 -3.40
N ASP A 139 -3.33 -3.92 -2.89
CA ASP A 139 -3.58 -5.36 -2.86
C ASP A 139 -4.81 -5.72 -2.00
N LEU A 140 -4.99 -5.10 -0.82
CA LEU A 140 -6.23 -5.24 -0.04
C LEU A 140 -7.46 -4.81 -0.87
N LEU A 141 -7.41 -3.63 -1.50
CA LEU A 141 -8.54 -3.13 -2.30
C LEU A 141 -8.86 -4.03 -3.48
N ARG A 142 -7.84 -4.54 -4.16
CA ARG A 142 -8.02 -5.51 -5.24
C ARG A 142 -8.70 -6.78 -4.73
N HIS A 143 -8.21 -7.33 -3.62
CA HIS A 143 -8.81 -8.52 -3.02
C HIS A 143 -10.28 -8.29 -2.66
N LEU A 144 -10.61 -7.17 -2.03
CA LEU A 144 -11.98 -6.84 -1.63
C LEU A 144 -12.90 -6.56 -2.83
N THR A 145 -12.41 -5.93 -3.90
CA THR A 145 -13.23 -5.73 -5.11
C THR A 145 -13.53 -7.04 -5.83
N LEU A 146 -12.63 -8.02 -5.76
CA LEU A 146 -12.80 -9.34 -6.39
C LEU A 146 -13.52 -10.37 -5.50
N SER A 147 -13.45 -10.24 -4.17
CA SER A 147 -13.95 -11.22 -3.21
C SER A 147 -15.13 -10.72 -2.36
N GLY A 148 -15.46 -9.43 -2.44
CA GLY A 148 -16.57 -8.81 -1.73
C GLY A 148 -17.94 -9.44 -2.03
N PRO A 149 -18.94 -9.28 -1.15
CA PRO A 149 -20.24 -9.93 -1.30
C PRO A 149 -20.96 -9.46 -2.58
N PRO A 150 -21.71 -10.34 -3.28
CA PRO A 150 -22.42 -9.97 -4.52
C PRO A 150 -23.41 -8.81 -4.34
N SER A 151 -24.03 -8.69 -3.17
CA SER A 151 -24.95 -7.62 -2.78
C SER A 151 -24.33 -6.22 -2.86
N GLU A 152 -23.00 -6.12 -2.75
CA GLU A 152 -22.28 -4.87 -2.81
C GLU A 152 -21.72 -4.54 -4.20
N ARG A 153 -21.88 -5.45 -5.17
CA ARG A 153 -21.46 -5.23 -6.55
C ARG A 153 -22.65 -4.79 -7.37
N SER A 154 -22.50 -3.67 -8.07
CA SER A 154 -23.43 -3.32 -9.13
C SER A 154 -22.93 -3.92 -10.43
N GLU A 155 -23.77 -4.67 -11.15
CA GLU A 155 -23.43 -5.18 -12.49
C GLU A 155 -22.99 -4.06 -13.46
N LEU A 156 -23.53 -2.85 -13.27
CA LEU A 156 -23.27 -1.68 -14.12
C LEU A 156 -22.11 -0.79 -13.63
N ARG A 157 -21.75 -0.86 -12.34
CA ARG A 157 -20.78 0.08 -11.73
C ARG A 157 -19.63 -0.60 -10.98
N GLY A 158 -19.62 -1.92 -10.91
CA GLY A 158 -18.63 -2.67 -10.13
C GLY A 158 -18.74 -2.42 -8.63
N SER A 159 -17.60 -2.50 -7.94
CA SER A 159 -17.52 -2.26 -6.50
C SER A 159 -17.54 -0.76 -6.17
N PRO A 160 -18.29 -0.31 -5.16
CA PRO A 160 -18.30 1.09 -4.71
C PRO A 160 -17.03 1.46 -3.90
N LEU A 161 -16.19 0.48 -3.56
CA LEU A 161 -15.07 0.65 -2.63
C LEU A 161 -14.01 1.67 -3.10
N PRO A 162 -13.59 1.72 -4.39
CA PRO A 162 -12.63 2.72 -4.86
C PRO A 162 -13.13 4.15 -4.65
N ILE A 163 -14.42 4.40 -4.89
CA ILE A 163 -15.03 5.72 -4.69
C ILE A 163 -15.05 6.09 -3.21
N ALA A 164 -15.48 5.17 -2.34
CA ALA A 164 -15.57 5.40 -0.90
C ALA A 164 -14.21 5.75 -0.25
N LEU A 165 -13.11 5.29 -0.85
CA LEU A 165 -11.76 5.48 -0.34
C LEU A 165 -10.97 6.60 -1.03
N LEU A 166 -11.55 7.31 -1.99
CA LEU A 166 -10.90 8.47 -2.60
C LEU A 166 -10.37 9.47 -1.55
N PRO A 167 -11.13 9.87 -0.51
CA PRO A 167 -10.63 10.83 0.49
C PRO A 167 -9.49 10.30 1.38
N VAL A 168 -9.24 8.98 1.36
CA VAL A 168 -8.17 8.34 2.14
C VAL A 168 -6.86 8.38 1.36
N PHE A 169 -6.95 8.16 0.05
CA PHE A 169 -5.78 8.11 -0.83
C PHE A 169 -5.39 9.49 -1.36
N PHE A 170 -6.36 10.34 -1.65
CA PHE A 170 -6.18 11.60 -2.35
C PHE A 170 -6.54 12.80 -1.49
N THR A 171 -5.75 13.86 -1.63
CA THR A 171 -6.08 15.20 -1.11
C THR A 171 -6.90 15.92 -2.17
N LEU A 172 -8.20 15.61 -2.24
CA LEU A 172 -9.10 16.18 -3.25
C LEU A 172 -9.48 17.62 -2.91
N THR A 173 -9.46 18.48 -3.94
CA THR A 173 -10.00 19.84 -3.88
C THR A 173 -11.45 19.87 -4.38
N PRO A 174 -12.22 20.95 -4.11
CA PRO A 174 -13.56 21.10 -4.68
C PRO A 174 -13.61 21.00 -6.21
N ALA A 175 -12.55 21.42 -6.91
CA ALA A 175 -12.47 21.29 -8.37
C ALA A 175 -12.37 19.82 -8.82
N ASP A 176 -11.65 18.99 -8.08
CA ASP A 176 -11.52 17.56 -8.37
C ASP A 176 -12.86 16.81 -8.21
N LEU A 177 -13.74 17.32 -7.34
CA LEU A 177 -15.08 16.76 -7.14
C LEU A 177 -15.95 16.90 -8.39
N VAL A 178 -15.70 17.85 -9.29
CA VAL A 178 -16.45 17.96 -10.55
C VAL A 178 -16.16 16.77 -11.46
N LYS A 179 -14.94 16.24 -11.42
CA LYS A 179 -14.47 15.12 -12.24
C LYS A 179 -14.28 13.82 -11.46
N TRP A 180 -14.95 13.68 -10.32
CA TRP A 180 -14.82 12.53 -9.41
C TRP A 180 -14.98 11.18 -10.11
N LYS A 181 -15.84 11.08 -11.14
CA LYS A 181 -16.04 9.84 -11.93
C LYS A 181 -14.78 9.42 -12.68
N GLN A 182 -14.06 10.38 -13.26
CA GLN A 182 -12.82 10.11 -13.98
C GLN A 182 -11.71 9.68 -13.00
N VAL A 183 -11.62 10.36 -11.86
CA VAL A 183 -10.68 10.01 -10.79
C VAL A 183 -10.97 8.60 -10.26
N ALA A 184 -12.24 8.28 -10.00
CA ALA A 184 -12.65 6.95 -9.56
C ALA A 184 -12.33 5.85 -10.60
N ALA A 185 -12.53 6.12 -11.89
CA ALA A 185 -12.19 5.18 -12.96
C ALA A 185 -10.67 4.91 -12.99
N ARG A 186 -9.84 5.96 -12.97
CA ARG A 186 -8.37 5.83 -12.92
C ARG A 186 -7.90 5.10 -11.67
N PHE A 187 -8.51 5.39 -10.51
CA PHE A 187 -8.17 4.70 -9.28
C PHE A 187 -8.57 3.22 -9.31
N SER A 188 -9.69 2.87 -9.95
CA SER A 188 -10.13 1.48 -10.12
C SER A 188 -9.20 0.68 -11.04
N GLU A 189 -8.72 1.31 -12.11
CA GLU A 189 -7.67 0.73 -12.99
C GLU A 189 -6.36 0.55 -12.22
N LEU A 190 -5.94 1.55 -11.43
CA LEU A 190 -4.73 1.48 -10.61
C LEU A 190 -4.80 0.32 -9.60
N ILE A 191 -5.94 0.12 -8.93
CA ILE A 191 -6.18 -1.03 -8.04
C ILE A 191 -6.10 -2.36 -8.81
N THR A 192 -6.62 -2.39 -10.04
CA THR A 192 -6.65 -3.60 -10.88
C THR A 192 -5.25 -4.04 -11.30
N GLU A 193 -4.41 -3.09 -11.71
CA GLU A 193 -3.07 -3.32 -12.24
C GLU A 193 -1.98 -3.43 -11.16
N ALA A 194 -2.24 -2.93 -9.95
CA ALA A 194 -1.23 -2.83 -8.89
C ALA A 194 -0.50 -4.14 -8.55
N PRO A 195 -1.15 -5.32 -8.43
CA PRO A 195 -0.46 -6.56 -8.09
C PRO A 195 0.62 -6.95 -9.11
N GLU A 196 0.34 -6.78 -10.40
CA GLU A 196 1.28 -7.13 -11.48
C GLU A 196 2.41 -6.10 -11.59
N GLN A 197 2.10 -4.81 -11.45
CA GLN A 197 3.06 -3.73 -11.67
C GLN A 197 3.99 -3.47 -10.49
N LEU A 198 3.47 -3.61 -9.25
CA LEU A 198 4.24 -3.31 -8.04
C LEU A 198 5.07 -4.49 -7.55
N GLN A 199 4.88 -5.69 -8.11
CA GLN A 199 5.55 -6.95 -7.74
C GLN A 199 5.92 -6.94 -6.25
N LEU A 200 4.92 -7.12 -5.38
CA LEU A 200 5.12 -7.26 -3.94
C LEU A 200 6.22 -8.30 -3.72
N ASN A 201 7.44 -7.82 -3.46
CA ASN A 201 8.63 -8.62 -3.62
C ASN A 201 8.70 -9.68 -2.53
N GLU A 202 8.20 -10.88 -2.81
CA GLU A 202 8.82 -12.11 -2.32
C GLU A 202 10.04 -12.48 -3.19
N ASN A 203 10.13 -11.98 -4.43
CA ASN A 203 11.18 -12.39 -5.38
C ASN A 203 12.51 -11.61 -5.31
N ARG A 204 12.58 -10.42 -4.70
CA ARG A 204 13.87 -9.70 -4.57
C ARG A 204 14.81 -10.25 -3.51
N LEU A 205 14.32 -11.10 -2.60
CA LEU A 205 15.21 -11.78 -1.64
C LEU A 205 15.97 -12.95 -2.29
N TYR A 206 15.34 -13.64 -3.25
CA TYR A 206 15.97 -14.76 -3.95
C TYR A 206 17.06 -14.34 -4.94
N GLU A 207 16.92 -13.20 -5.62
CA GLU A 207 17.96 -12.73 -6.55
C GLU A 207 19.24 -12.29 -5.82
N ILE A 208 19.12 -11.73 -4.61
CA ILE A 208 20.29 -11.28 -3.84
C ILE A 208 21.00 -12.46 -3.16
N GLU A 209 20.28 -13.50 -2.75
CA GLU A 209 20.89 -14.74 -2.21
C GLU A 209 21.53 -15.61 -3.31
N SER A 210 20.89 -15.77 -4.48
CA SER A 210 21.50 -16.52 -5.60
C SER A 210 22.76 -15.85 -6.12
N THR A 211 22.83 -14.52 -6.15
CA THR A 211 24.02 -13.81 -6.62
C THR A 211 25.18 -13.89 -5.61
N ARG A 212 24.90 -14.03 -4.32
CA ARG A 212 25.94 -14.22 -3.29
C ARG A 212 26.49 -15.64 -3.23
N LEU A 213 25.70 -16.65 -3.60
CA LEU A 213 26.14 -18.05 -3.62
C LEU A 213 26.98 -18.39 -4.86
N SER A 214 26.82 -17.70 -5.99
CA SER A 214 27.60 -17.97 -7.21
C SER A 214 29.01 -17.35 -7.23
N ILE A 215 29.32 -16.37 -6.38
CA ILE A 215 30.64 -15.71 -6.36
C ILE A 215 31.66 -16.45 -5.47
N GLY A 216 31.21 -17.42 -4.65
CA GLY A 216 32.06 -18.08 -3.65
C GLY A 216 32.80 -19.36 -4.09
N ASN A 217 32.60 -19.88 -5.32
CA ASN A 217 33.03 -21.25 -5.64
C ASN A 217 33.95 -21.41 -6.87
N ALA A 218 34.60 -20.36 -7.32
CA ALA A 218 35.58 -20.43 -8.43
C ALA A 218 36.96 -19.97 -7.95
N GLY A 219 37.70 -20.87 -7.29
CA GLY A 219 39.07 -20.56 -6.89
C GLY A 219 39.74 -21.57 -5.97
N ASN A 220 39.80 -22.85 -6.36
CA ASN A 220 40.85 -23.75 -5.87
C ASN A 220 40.99 -24.97 -6.78
N VAL A 221 41.76 -24.81 -7.86
CA VAL A 221 42.38 -25.95 -8.56
C VAL A 221 43.88 -25.73 -8.45
N ARG A 222 44.49 -26.36 -7.44
CA ARG A 222 45.93 -26.39 -7.21
C ARG A 222 46.49 -27.52 -8.11
N LEU A 223 47.24 -27.16 -9.15
CA LEU A 223 48.03 -28.12 -9.91
C LEU A 223 49.22 -28.57 -9.08
N GLU A 224 49.32 -29.87 -8.81
CA GLU A 224 50.54 -30.52 -8.35
C GLU A 224 51.46 -30.78 -9.55
N ARG A 225 52.73 -30.37 -9.40
CA ARG A 225 53.90 -30.95 -10.06
C ARG A 225 55.06 -30.93 -9.06
#